data_AF-A0AAP0G106-F1
#
_entry.id   AF-A0AAP0G106-F1
#
_cell.length_a   1.000
_cell.length_b   1.000
_cell.length_c   1.000
_cell.angle_alpha   90.00
_cell.angle_beta   90.00
_cell.angle_gamma   90.00
#
_symmetry.space_group_name_H-M   'P 1'
#
loop_
_entity.id
_entity.type
_entity.pdbx_description
1 polymer ?
#
loop_
_entity_poly.entity_id
_entity_poly.type
_entity_poly.pdbx_seq_one_letter_code
_entity_poly.pdbx_strand_id
1 'polypeptide(L)' 'MIVGAYPFKDTDEPIKFRTIIGRILNVHYLVLHYIWISLECNHLFSRIFVANLEKVLYYHYF' A
#
# COMPACT_ATOMS: atom_id res chain seq x y z
N MET A 1 11.12 6.41 -4.12
CA MET A 1 10.58 5.16 -3.52
C MET A 1 10.95 5.17 -2.04
N ILE A 2 10.01 4.91 -1.12
CA ILE A 2 10.21 5.16 0.33
C ILE A 2 10.67 3.92 1.11
N VAL A 3 10.18 2.73 0.72
CA VAL A 3 10.27 1.52 1.56
C VAL A 3 11.28 0.49 1.03
N GLY A 4 11.84 0.69 -0.17
CA GLY A 4 12.81 -0.24 -0.77
C GLY A 4 12.24 -1.62 -1.16
N ALA A 5 10.99 -1.91 -0.78
CA ALA A 5 10.25 -3.13 -1.08
C ALA A 5 8.86 -2.80 -1.65
N TYR A 6 8.24 -3.80 -2.29
CA TYR A 6 6.86 -3.67 -2.77
C TYR A 6 5.85 -3.76 -1.61
N PRO A 7 4.83 -2.90 -1.56
CA PRO A 7 3.95 -2.74 -0.40
C PRO A 7 3.16 -4.01 -0.02
N PHE A 8 2.82 -4.86 -0.99
CA PHE A 8 2.05 -6.10 -0.77
C PHE A 8 2.90 -7.36 -0.76
N LYS A 9 4.20 -7.24 -1.04
CA LYS A 9 5.12 -8.38 -1.09
C LYS A 9 5.72 -8.57 0.31
N ASP A 10 5.74 -9.80 0.76
CA ASP A 10 6.52 -10.16 1.95
C ASP A 10 8.01 -10.13 1.62
N THR A 11 8.81 -9.46 2.44
CA THR A 11 10.25 -9.35 2.23
C THR A 11 11.00 -10.62 2.62
N ASP A 12 10.41 -11.44 3.48
CA ASP A 12 11.10 -12.55 4.15
C ASP A 12 10.74 -13.93 3.57
N GLU A 13 9.77 -14.00 2.65
CA GLU A 13 9.31 -15.24 2.03
C GLU A 13 9.60 -15.32 0.52
N PRO A 14 9.80 -16.54 -0.04
CA PRO A 14 9.76 -16.74 -1.49
C PRO A 14 8.41 -16.26 -2.06
N ILE A 15 8.41 -15.79 -3.31
CA ILE A 15 7.25 -15.13 -3.94
C ILE A 15 6.05 -16.09 -3.98
N LYS A 16 5.06 -15.83 -3.12
CA LYS A 16 3.76 -16.50 -3.10
C LYS A 16 2.70 -15.58 -3.72
N PHE A 17 2.44 -15.71 -5.02
CA PHE A 17 1.49 -14.87 -5.75
C PHE A 17 0.09 -14.87 -5.12
N ARG A 18 -0.40 -16.02 -4.66
CA ARG A 18 -1.72 -16.13 -4.00
C ARG A 18 -1.83 -15.23 -2.77
N THR A 19 -0.77 -15.15 -1.97
CA THR A 19 -0.71 -14.29 -0.78
C THR A 19 -0.67 -12.81 -1.18
N ILE A 20 0.13 -12.46 -2.19
CA ILE A 20 0.25 -11.09 -2.70
C ILE A 20 -1.09 -10.59 -3.24
N ILE A 21 -1.79 -11.40 -4.05
CA ILE A 21 -3.13 -11.06 -4.57
C ILE A 21 -4.12 -10.87 -3.42
N GLY A 22 -4.11 -11.76 -2.41
CA GLY A 22 -4.96 -11.60 -1.23
C GLY A 22 -4.69 -10.31 -0.46
N ARG A 23 -3.42 -9.89 -0.36
CA ARG A 23 -3.02 -8.61 0.24
C ARG A 23 -3.47 -7.41 -0.59
N ILE A 24 -3.36 -7.46 -1.91
CA ILE A 24 -3.84 -6.38 -2.80
C ILE A 24 -5.34 -6.21 -2.65
N LEU A 25 -6.11 -7.29 -2.71
CA LEU A 25 -7.58 -7.25 -2.62
C LEU A 25 -8.07 -6.70 -1.28
N ASN A 26 -7.37 -7.00 -0.19
CA ASN A 26 -7.69 -6.48 1.14
C ASN A 26 -6.94 -5.18 1.48
N VAL A 27 -6.18 -4.62 0.53
CA VAL A 27 -5.37 -3.40 0.73
C VAL A 27 -4.46 -3.51 1.95
N HIS A 28 -3.93 -4.70 2.16
CA HIS A 28 -3.10 -5.02 3.31
C HIS A 28 -1.63 -4.86 2.92
N TYR A 29 -1.11 -3.64 3.11
CA TYR A 29 0.28 -3.32 2.82
C TYR A 29 1.10 -3.18 4.11
N LEU A 30 2.39 -3.48 4.00
CA LEU A 30 3.33 -3.28 5.10
C LEU A 30 3.70 -1.81 5.21
N VAL A 31 3.08 -1.09 6.16
CA VAL A 31 3.72 0.10 6.74
C VAL A 31 4.78 -0.43 7.69
N LEU A 32 6.01 -0.53 7.23
CA LEU A 32 7.11 -0.97 8.06
C LEU A 32 7.25 0.03 9.22
N HIS A 33 6.89 -0.40 10.43
CA HIS A 33 6.91 0.43 11.65
C HIS A 33 8.30 1.03 11.94
N TYR A 34 9.35 0.55 11.29
CA TYR A 34 10.71 1.09 11.40
C TYR A 34 10.98 2.30 10.51
N ILE A 35 10.08 2.66 9.59
CA ILE A 35 10.24 3.80 8.70
C ILE A 35 9.43 4.97 9.24
N TRP A 36 10.15 6.02 9.63
CA TRP A 36 9.56 7.28 10.04
C TRP A 36 9.15 8.06 8.79
N ILE A 37 7.88 7.93 8.39
CA ILE A 37 7.28 8.77 7.35
C ILE A 37 6.51 9.91 8.00
N SER A 38 6.46 11.08 7.33
CA SER A 38 5.65 12.20 7.82
C SER A 38 4.16 11.83 7.82
N LEU A 39 3.39 12.53 8.64
CA LEU A 39 1.94 12.33 8.72
C LEU A 39 1.28 12.57 7.35
N GLU A 40 1.75 13.56 6.61
CA GLU A 40 1.28 13.91 5.27
C GLU A 40 1.57 12.78 4.27
N CYS A 41 2.74 12.16 4.35
CA CYS A 41 3.07 10.98 3.53
C CYS A 41 2.15 9.81 3.87
N ASN A 42 1.87 9.57 5.15
CA ASN A 42 0.96 8.50 5.58
C ASN A 42 -0.48 8.77 5.07
N HIS A 43 -0.96 10.01 5.22
CA HIS A 43 -2.24 10.46 4.67
C HIS A 43 -2.32 10.33 3.14
N LEU A 44 -1.21 10.52 2.43
CA LEU A 44 -1.17 10.31 0.99
C LEU A 44 -1.30 8.82 0.65
N PHE A 45 -0.57 7.94 1.35
CA PHE A 45 -0.66 6.50 1.13
C PHE A 45 -2.05 5.94 1.40
N SER A 46 -2.75 6.44 2.43
CA SER A 46 -4.12 6.00 2.73
C SER A 46 -5.16 6.40 1.67
N ARG A 47 -4.87 7.42 0.85
CA ARG A 47 -5.71 7.81 -0.31
C ARG A 47 -5.37 7.04 -1.58
N ILE A 48 -4.11 6.62 -1.74
CA ILE A 48 -3.64 5.84 -2.90
C ILE A 48 -4.04 4.37 -2.75
N PHE A 49 -3.80 3.78 -1.58
CA PHE A 49 -4.14 2.38 -1.31
C PHE A 49 -5.58 2.32 -0.78
N VAL A 50 -6.54 2.34 -1.71
CA VAL A 50 -7.98 2.20 -1.44
C VAL A 50 -8.55 1.10 -2.32
N ALA A 51 -9.38 0.21 -1.74
CA ALA A 51 -9.96 -0.93 -2.46
C ALA A 51 -10.97 -0.50 -3.54
N ASN A 52 -11.70 0.59 -3.25
CA ASN A 52 -12.72 1.12 -4.13
C ASN A 52 -12.11 2.11 -5.13
N LEU A 53 -12.16 1.76 -6.42
CA LEU A 53 -11.63 2.55 -7.52
C LEU A 53 -12.33 3.91 -7.68
N GLU A 54 -13.64 4.00 -7.43
CA GLU A 54 -14.39 5.26 -7.57
C GLU A 54 -13.84 6.32 -6.62
N LYS A 55 -13.51 5.92 -5.38
CA LYS A 55 -12.91 6.83 -4.38
C LYS A 55 -11.58 7.39 -4.85
N VAL A 56 -10.76 6.60 -5.55
CA VAL A 56 -9.48 7.06 -6.09
C VAL A 56 -9.69 8.08 -7.21
N LEU A 57 -10.67 7.86 -8.10
CA LEU A 57 -10.99 8.77 -9.19
C LEU A 57 -11.45 10.15 -8.67
N TYR A 58 -12.28 10.18 -7.63
CA TYR A 58 -12.74 11.45 -7.03
C TYR A 58 -11.59 12.33 -6.53
N TYR A 59 -10.52 11.75 -5.97
CA TYR A 59 -9.34 12.50 -5.55
C TYR A 59 -8.49 13.04 -6.71
N HIS A 60 -8.68 12.55 -7.93
CA HIS A 60 -7.92 13.00 -9.10
C HIS A 60 -8.64 14.14 -9.86
N TYR A 61 -9.94 14.36 -9.61
CA TYR A 61 -10.74 15.39 -10.26
C TYR A 61 -10.95 16.66 -9.41
N PHE A 62 -10.30 16.76 -8.24
CA PHE A 62 -10.27 17.93 -7.35
C PHE A 62 -8.84 18.18 -6.85
#